data_AF-A0A0B1ST84-F1
#
_entry.id   AF-A0A0B1ST84-F1
#
_cell.length_a   1.000
_cell.length_b   1.000
_cell.length_c   1.000
_cell.angle_alpha   90.00
_cell.angle_beta   90.00
_cell.angle_gamma   90.00
#
_symmetry.space_group_name_H-M   'P 1'
#
loop_
_entity.id
_entity.type
_entity.pdbx_description
1 polymer ?
#
loop_
_entity_poly.entity_id
_entity_poly.type
_entity_poly.pdbx_seq_one_letter_code
_entity_poly.pdbx_strand_id
1 'polypeptide(L)'
;MTVTDMDIEYNLSCESDVLIVGEGPENDVIHRYCNRERRFGNESEVELLKERFKVIKSRSRYLTLTWKTDDTEEHRGWRIDYEFIPEGAECGFSTHAMSGVVHSPKWPEDYGNDEECIWDIQVPLGYHVHLQFTHFDIAPSEDCAKDSLTVISQEHSSRAEAPIGDYFFLFEDEEAHAPLCGITLPKSFRSESNRIRLNFTSDESTTAAGFRAEWKAECGAVFRLTRGVISSPNYPDHYPNVNQRCDYMIAAENEPNAVIALKLLDFDLSDSKMDYSRSPCASDYLEVRDVNNNRVVMTYCGGDPMDEEPIAIKRDNLIPPLETYLGEKSGCGGTLKATGDWKTLEPPLDDKGEYIHNLHCGWNIIGPEKTMLEIHITKLDTENLSAPPGVTDALGSRCVDVLTIYDGYKSFSPILASDLCEDTVGAKLPLVYHTSHR
;
A
#
# COMPACT_ATOMS: atom_id res chain seq x y z
N MET A 1 -25.78 -13.80 16.05
CA MET A 1 -25.73 -12.95 17.24
C MET A 1 -26.01 -11.53 16.81
N THR A 2 -26.84 -10.79 17.54
CA THR A 2 -27.22 -9.41 17.24
C THR A 2 -26.99 -8.52 18.46
N VAL A 3 -26.23 -7.44 18.31
CA VAL A 3 -26.06 -6.39 19.32
C VAL A 3 -27.29 -5.48 19.25
N THR A 4 -28.10 -5.47 20.31
CA THR A 4 -29.37 -4.72 20.34
C THR A 4 -29.29 -3.41 21.13
N ASP A 5 -28.32 -3.30 22.03
CA ASP A 5 -28.03 -2.08 22.78
C ASP A 5 -26.54 -2.06 23.13
N MET A 6 -25.92 -0.90 23.08
CA MET A 6 -24.51 -0.73 23.43
C MET A 6 -24.25 0.70 23.89
N ASP A 7 -23.86 0.81 25.15
CA ASP A 7 -23.54 2.06 25.85
C ASP A 7 -22.37 1.75 26.79
N ILE A 8 -21.16 1.97 26.29
CA ILE A 8 -19.89 1.65 26.95
C ILE A 8 -18.98 2.89 26.94
N GLU A 9 -18.06 3.01 27.89
CA GLU A 9 -17.15 4.14 27.99
C GLU A 9 -16.32 4.30 26.72
N TYR A 10 -16.00 5.57 26.39
CA TYR A 10 -15.08 5.89 25.31
C TYR A 10 -13.64 5.61 25.73
N ASN A 11 -13.05 4.56 25.15
CA ASN A 11 -11.62 4.29 25.29
C ASN A 11 -10.91 4.41 23.94
N LEU A 12 -10.04 5.41 23.79
CA LEU A 12 -9.32 5.69 22.54
C LEU A 12 -8.53 4.47 22.03
N SER A 13 -7.87 3.75 22.93
CA SER A 13 -7.05 2.58 22.63
C SER A 13 -7.85 1.28 22.52
N CYS A 14 -9.16 1.29 22.80
CA CYS A 14 -10.01 0.09 22.82
C CYS A 14 -9.46 -1.03 23.76
N GLU A 15 -8.68 -0.64 24.77
CA GLU A 15 -7.99 -1.57 25.68
C GLU A 15 -8.80 -1.86 26.94
N SER A 16 -9.59 -0.89 27.37
CA SER A 16 -10.57 -0.98 28.46
C SER A 16 -11.95 -0.63 27.91
N ASP A 17 -12.97 -1.02 28.66
CA ASP A 17 -14.39 -0.84 28.33
C ASP A 17 -14.72 -1.30 26.92
N VAL A 18 -14.31 -2.55 26.68
CA VAL A 18 -14.35 -3.22 25.39
C VAL A 18 -15.06 -4.57 25.49
N LEU A 19 -16.01 -4.79 24.59
CA LEU A 19 -16.61 -6.09 24.34
C LEU A 19 -15.88 -6.75 23.18
N ILE A 20 -15.17 -7.83 23.47
CA ILE A 20 -14.46 -8.64 22.50
C ILE A 20 -15.33 -9.87 22.19
N VAL A 21 -15.73 -10.00 20.93
CA VAL A 21 -16.41 -11.19 20.42
C VAL A 21 -15.36 -12.04 19.72
N GLY A 22 -15.25 -13.31 20.12
CA GLY A 22 -14.34 -14.29 19.53
C GLY A 22 -15.06 -15.54 19.03
N GLU A 23 -14.34 -16.34 18.26
CA GLU A 23 -14.78 -17.60 17.69
C GLU A 23 -13.98 -18.78 18.25
N GLY A 24 -14.68 -19.88 18.55
CA GLY A 24 -14.04 -21.15 18.88
C GLY A 24 -13.43 -21.21 20.30
N PRO A 25 -12.77 -22.34 20.63
CA PRO A 25 -12.21 -22.57 21.96
C PRO A 25 -10.94 -21.77 22.24
N GLU A 26 -10.24 -21.30 21.19
CA GLU A 26 -9.01 -20.51 21.30
C GLU A 26 -9.29 -18.99 21.37
N ASN A 27 -10.57 -18.58 21.31
CA ASN A 27 -11.01 -17.19 21.37
C ASN A 27 -10.42 -16.32 20.23
N ASP A 28 -10.48 -16.82 19.00
CA ASP A 28 -10.05 -16.09 17.81
C ASP A 28 -10.93 -14.84 17.66
N VAL A 29 -10.37 -13.65 17.91
CA VAL A 29 -11.15 -12.41 18.01
C VAL A 29 -11.82 -12.08 16.68
N ILE A 30 -13.15 -12.05 16.67
CA ILE A 30 -13.99 -11.62 15.53
C ILE A 30 -14.13 -10.10 15.48
N HIS A 31 -14.39 -9.48 16.63
CA HIS A 31 -14.60 -8.04 16.68
C HIS A 31 -14.35 -7.49 18.07
N ARG A 32 -13.91 -6.23 18.12
CA ARG A 32 -13.80 -5.45 19.35
C ARG A 32 -14.78 -4.29 19.24
N TYR A 33 -15.80 -4.33 20.08
CA TYR A 33 -16.72 -3.23 20.25
C TYR A 33 -16.20 -2.34 21.36
N CYS A 34 -15.78 -1.14 21.00
CA CYS A 34 -15.44 -0.05 21.89
C CYS A 34 -16.08 1.23 21.33
N ASN A 35 -16.47 2.13 22.23
CA ASN A 35 -17.19 3.33 21.83
C ASN A 35 -16.23 4.31 21.13
N ARG A 36 -16.71 4.97 20.08
CA ARG A 36 -16.07 6.14 19.45
C ARG A 36 -17.13 7.03 18.82
N GLU A 37 -17.60 8.03 19.58
CA GLU A 37 -17.57 9.42 19.15
C GLU A 37 -17.92 10.40 20.29
N ARG A 38 -17.07 11.42 20.45
CA ARG A 38 -17.43 12.66 21.14
C ARG A 38 -18.70 13.20 20.49
N ARG A 39 -19.76 13.43 21.28
CA ARG A 39 -20.95 14.18 20.89
C ARG A 39 -20.57 15.48 20.15
N PHE A 40 -20.54 15.45 18.83
CA PHE A 40 -20.57 16.63 17.98
C PHE A 40 -21.97 16.76 17.38
N GLY A 41 -22.92 17.23 18.20
CA GLY A 41 -24.27 17.57 17.74
C GLY A 41 -25.35 16.54 18.07
N ASN A 42 -26.41 16.55 17.26
CA ASN A 42 -27.70 15.87 17.50
C ASN A 42 -27.85 14.56 16.69
N GLU A 43 -26.78 13.82 16.45
CA GLU A 43 -26.90 12.50 15.82
C GLU A 43 -27.41 11.46 16.83
N SER A 44 -28.25 10.54 16.35
CA SER A 44 -29.01 9.63 17.21
C SER A 44 -28.22 8.36 17.50
N GLU A 45 -28.40 7.79 18.70
CA GLU A 45 -27.73 6.57 19.23
C GLU A 45 -27.77 5.35 18.26
N VAL A 46 -28.70 5.36 17.29
CA VAL A 46 -28.90 4.31 16.27
C VAL A 46 -27.86 4.39 15.12
N GLU A 47 -27.28 5.56 14.85
CA GLU A 47 -26.26 5.76 13.80
C GLU A 47 -24.86 5.26 14.23
N LEU A 48 -24.63 5.10 15.53
CA LEU A 48 -23.31 4.76 16.10
C LEU A 48 -22.88 3.31 15.87
N LEU A 49 -23.82 2.37 15.80
CA LEU A 49 -23.57 0.99 15.37
C LEU A 49 -23.96 0.86 13.91
N LYS A 50 -22.99 0.88 12.98
CA LYS A 50 -23.27 0.57 11.57
C LYS A 50 -23.99 -0.80 11.50
N GLU A 51 -25.04 -0.91 10.69
CA GLU A 51 -25.85 -2.14 10.55
C GLU A 51 -24.99 -3.40 10.34
N ARG A 52 -23.91 -3.28 9.56
CA ARG A 52 -22.94 -4.37 9.31
C ARG A 52 -22.21 -4.91 10.54
N PHE A 53 -22.19 -4.17 11.65
CA PHE A 53 -21.59 -4.58 12.92
C PHE A 53 -22.64 -4.93 13.97
N LYS A 54 -23.93 -4.74 13.69
CA LYS A 54 -25.00 -5.18 14.58
C LYS A 54 -25.15 -6.70 14.57
N VAL A 55 -24.89 -7.36 13.45
CA VAL A 55 -25.06 -8.82 13.31
C VAL A 55 -23.72 -9.50 13.06
N ILE A 56 -23.37 -10.47 13.92
CA ILE A 56 -22.24 -11.39 13.73
C ILE A 56 -22.79 -12.79 13.48
N LYS A 57 -22.39 -13.39 12.36
CA LYS A 57 -22.61 -14.80 12.02
C LYS A 57 -21.29 -15.55 12.16
N SER A 58 -21.28 -16.68 12.85
CA SER A 58 -20.06 -17.49 13.09
C SER A 58 -20.20 -18.85 12.44
N ARG A 59 -19.07 -19.45 12.03
CA ARG A 59 -18.99 -20.83 11.52
C ARG A 59 -18.89 -21.86 12.65
N SER A 60 -18.49 -21.41 13.83
CA SER A 60 -18.26 -22.25 15.01
C SER A 60 -19.55 -22.53 15.79
N ARG A 61 -19.54 -23.63 16.56
CA ARG A 61 -20.55 -23.90 17.59
C ARG A 61 -20.34 -23.09 18.87
N TYR A 62 -19.21 -22.39 18.97
CA TYR A 62 -18.80 -21.62 20.13
C TYR A 62 -18.47 -20.20 19.70
N LEU A 63 -19.20 -19.24 20.28
CA LEU A 63 -18.83 -17.83 20.32
C LEU A 63 -18.38 -17.51 21.74
N THR A 64 -17.28 -16.79 21.86
CA THR A 64 -16.74 -16.31 23.14
C THR A 64 -17.02 -14.82 23.26
N LEU A 65 -17.46 -14.39 24.44
CA LEU A 65 -17.68 -12.98 24.76
C LEU A 65 -16.75 -12.64 25.93
N THR A 66 -15.83 -11.70 25.71
CA THR A 66 -14.94 -11.19 26.75
C THR A 66 -15.28 -9.72 26.98
N TRP A 67 -15.73 -9.38 28.19
CA TRP A 67 -15.98 -8.01 28.61
C TRP A 67 -14.86 -7.57 29.55
N LYS A 68 -14.15 -6.52 29.16
CA LYS A 68 -13.03 -5.94 29.92
C LYS A 68 -13.36 -4.49 30.22
N THR A 69 -13.28 -4.11 31.49
CA THR A 69 -13.51 -2.73 32.00
C THR A 69 -12.29 -2.26 32.76
N ASP A 70 -12.19 -0.96 33.01
CA ASP A 70 -11.27 -0.41 34.01
C ASP A 70 -12.00 0.03 35.31
N ASP A 71 -11.36 0.90 36.09
CA ASP A 71 -11.86 1.43 37.37
C ASP A 71 -12.49 2.83 37.24
N THR A 72 -12.78 3.28 36.01
CA THR A 72 -13.40 4.56 35.68
C THR A 72 -14.72 4.41 34.90
N GLU A 73 -15.33 5.56 34.60
CA GLU A 73 -16.69 5.82 34.10
C GLU A 73 -17.62 4.62 33.75
N GLU A 74 -18.69 4.41 34.54
CA GLU A 74 -19.65 3.35 34.27
C GLU A 74 -20.83 3.77 33.36
N HIS A 75 -21.20 2.88 32.42
CA HIS A 75 -22.32 3.04 31.50
C HIS A 75 -23.33 1.87 31.55
N ARG A 76 -24.40 1.90 30.73
CA ARG A 76 -25.46 0.86 30.73
C ARG A 76 -24.95 -0.52 30.26
N GLY A 77 -23.81 -0.59 29.58
CA GLY A 77 -23.20 -1.80 29.07
C GLY A 77 -23.76 -2.20 27.70
N TRP A 78 -23.84 -3.50 27.44
CA TRP A 78 -24.29 -4.04 26.16
C TRP A 78 -25.39 -5.09 26.34
N ARG A 79 -26.26 -5.20 25.33
CA ARG A 79 -27.27 -6.25 25.21
C ARG A 79 -27.12 -6.95 23.88
N ILE A 80 -27.18 -8.28 23.93
CA ILE A 80 -27.01 -9.16 22.79
C ILE A 80 -28.13 -10.19 22.79
N ASP A 81 -28.73 -10.37 21.63
CA ASP A 81 -29.60 -11.51 21.34
C ASP A 81 -28.83 -12.53 20.47
N TYR A 82 -29.03 -13.82 20.72
CA TYR A 82 -28.40 -14.87 19.91
C TYR A 82 -29.38 -16.01 19.66
N GLU A 83 -29.17 -16.68 18.54
CA GLU A 83 -29.90 -17.88 18.16
C GLU A 83 -28.95 -18.88 17.51
N PHE A 84 -29.32 -20.16 17.56
CA PHE A 84 -28.59 -21.22 16.88
C PHE A 84 -29.20 -21.43 15.50
N ILE A 85 -28.42 -21.10 14.46
CA ILE A 85 -28.80 -21.33 13.07
C ILE A 85 -28.31 -22.74 12.68
N PRO A 86 -29.20 -23.66 12.26
CA PRO A 86 -28.79 -24.97 11.76
C PRO A 86 -27.85 -24.85 10.55
N GLU A 87 -26.93 -25.78 10.41
CA GLU A 87 -26.02 -25.84 9.27
C GLU A 87 -26.82 -25.94 7.95
N GLY A 88 -26.60 -24.98 7.05
CA GLY A 88 -27.32 -24.87 5.78
C GLY A 88 -28.69 -24.18 5.83
N ALA A 89 -29.18 -23.75 7.00
CA ALA A 89 -30.42 -22.97 7.10
C ALA A 89 -30.25 -21.51 6.64
N GLU A 90 -29.05 -20.98 6.79
CA GLU A 90 -28.65 -19.69 6.22
C GLU A 90 -27.24 -19.79 5.66
N CYS A 91 -26.88 -18.79 4.85
CA CYS A 91 -25.55 -18.61 4.29
C CYS A 91 -24.86 -17.37 4.86
N GLY A 92 -23.55 -17.31 4.65
CA GLY A 92 -22.70 -16.23 5.15
C GLY A 92 -22.12 -16.48 6.54
N PHE A 93 -20.95 -15.90 6.79
CA PHE A 93 -20.27 -15.91 8.09
C PHE A 93 -19.26 -14.76 8.16
N SER A 94 -18.85 -14.43 9.38
CA SER A 94 -17.69 -13.60 9.67
C SER A 94 -16.60 -14.46 10.30
N THR A 95 -15.36 -14.34 9.86
CA THR A 95 -14.26 -15.15 10.39
C THR A 95 -12.92 -14.42 10.40
N HIS A 96 -12.07 -14.82 11.34
CA HIS A 96 -10.68 -14.37 11.49
C HIS A 96 -9.64 -15.47 11.27
N ALA A 97 -10.08 -16.63 10.76
CA ALA A 97 -9.19 -17.75 10.51
C ALA A 97 -8.13 -17.40 9.46
N MET A 98 -7.04 -18.17 9.44
CA MET A 98 -5.97 -18.01 8.46
C MET A 98 -6.29 -18.63 7.09
N SER A 99 -7.32 -19.47 7.00
CA SER A 99 -7.79 -20.06 5.75
C SER A 99 -9.20 -20.62 5.87
N GLY A 100 -9.85 -20.85 4.74
CA GLY A 100 -11.16 -21.46 4.72
C GLY A 100 -11.73 -21.65 3.33
N VAL A 101 -13.01 -22.02 3.30
CA VAL A 101 -13.77 -22.26 2.09
C VAL A 101 -15.06 -21.45 2.17
N VAL A 102 -15.44 -20.84 1.06
CA VAL A 102 -16.73 -20.21 0.83
C VAL A 102 -17.42 -20.96 -0.31
N HIS A 103 -18.71 -21.20 -0.16
CA HIS A 103 -19.51 -21.78 -1.23
C HIS A 103 -20.92 -21.21 -1.20
N SER A 104 -21.62 -21.30 -2.33
CA SER A 104 -23.04 -20.97 -2.43
C SER A 104 -23.89 -21.82 -1.47
N PRO A 105 -25.10 -21.34 -1.09
CA PRO A 105 -26.07 -22.15 -0.36
C PRO A 105 -26.30 -23.50 -1.05
N LYS A 106 -26.52 -24.56 -0.28
CA LYS A 106 -26.86 -25.91 -0.76
C LYS A 106 -25.79 -26.61 -1.62
N TRP A 107 -24.64 -25.98 -1.84
CA TRP A 107 -23.51 -26.56 -2.58
C TRP A 107 -23.25 -28.03 -2.17
N PRO A 108 -23.16 -28.98 -3.13
CA PRO A 108 -23.03 -28.80 -4.59
C PRO A 108 -24.37 -28.80 -5.35
N GLU A 109 -25.52 -28.74 -4.67
CA GLU A 109 -26.82 -28.54 -5.31
C GLU A 109 -27.01 -27.07 -5.73
N ASP A 110 -27.99 -26.83 -6.59
CA ASP A 110 -28.31 -25.48 -7.05
C ASP A 110 -28.70 -24.57 -5.88
N TYR A 111 -28.22 -23.33 -5.90
CA TYR A 111 -28.62 -22.32 -4.92
C TYR A 111 -30.13 -21.98 -5.07
N GLY A 112 -30.74 -21.38 -4.04
CA GLY A 112 -32.15 -20.98 -4.08
C GLY A 112 -32.39 -19.63 -4.77
N ASN A 113 -33.66 -19.32 -5.04
CA ASN A 113 -34.09 -17.97 -5.40
C ASN A 113 -34.10 -17.08 -4.16
N ASP A 114 -33.98 -15.77 -4.37
CA ASP A 114 -34.05 -14.74 -3.33
C ASP A 114 -33.04 -14.95 -2.18
N GLU A 115 -31.87 -15.54 -2.48
CA GLU A 115 -30.81 -15.76 -1.49
C GLU A 115 -29.96 -14.48 -1.35
N GLU A 116 -29.64 -14.10 -0.12
CA GLU A 116 -28.74 -12.99 0.19
C GLU A 116 -27.68 -13.46 1.19
N CYS A 117 -26.46 -13.67 0.69
CA CYS A 117 -25.36 -14.23 1.46
C CYS A 117 -24.20 -13.25 1.55
N ILE A 118 -23.71 -13.05 2.77
CA ILE A 118 -22.56 -12.19 3.04
C ILE A 118 -21.48 -12.98 3.79
N TRP A 119 -20.29 -13.07 3.21
CA TRP A 119 -19.11 -13.60 3.88
C TRP A 119 -18.12 -12.48 4.15
N ASP A 120 -17.78 -12.27 5.41
CA ASP A 120 -16.84 -11.24 5.86
C ASP A 120 -15.56 -11.93 6.37
N ILE A 121 -14.49 -11.83 5.59
CA ILE A 121 -13.22 -12.50 5.86
C ILE A 121 -12.21 -11.43 6.22
N GLN A 122 -11.77 -11.45 7.48
CA GLN A 122 -10.70 -10.59 7.98
C GLN A 122 -9.53 -11.48 8.40
N VAL A 123 -8.33 -11.19 7.95
CA VAL A 123 -7.12 -11.90 8.39
C VAL A 123 -6.32 -11.00 9.33
N PRO A 124 -5.38 -11.55 10.14
CA PRO A 124 -4.55 -10.74 11.02
C PRO A 124 -3.79 -9.65 10.27
N LEU A 125 -3.39 -8.60 11.00
CA LEU A 125 -2.64 -7.49 10.43
C LEU A 125 -1.32 -7.97 9.79
N GLY A 126 -0.93 -7.32 8.71
CA GLY A 126 0.23 -7.71 7.89
C GLY A 126 0.00 -8.89 6.94
N TYR A 127 -1.17 -9.54 7.01
CA TYR A 127 -1.65 -10.50 6.00
C TYR A 127 -2.72 -9.88 5.10
N HIS A 128 -2.90 -10.51 3.95
CA HIS A 128 -3.89 -10.18 2.95
C HIS A 128 -4.63 -11.45 2.52
N VAL A 129 -5.81 -11.29 1.93
CA VAL A 129 -6.67 -12.41 1.53
C VAL A 129 -6.38 -12.76 0.08
N HIS A 130 -5.93 -13.99 -0.14
CA HIS A 130 -5.88 -14.60 -1.47
C HIS A 130 -7.08 -15.55 -1.62
N LEU A 131 -7.99 -15.21 -2.52
CA LEU A 131 -9.21 -15.95 -2.84
C LEU A 131 -9.06 -16.62 -4.22
N GLN A 132 -9.36 -17.92 -4.28
CA GLN A 132 -9.27 -18.73 -5.49
C GLN A 132 -10.54 -19.54 -5.71
N PHE A 133 -11.18 -19.34 -6.87
CA PHE A 133 -12.35 -20.12 -7.26
C PHE A 133 -11.95 -21.52 -7.73
N THR A 134 -12.63 -22.53 -7.21
CA THR A 134 -12.51 -23.94 -7.62
C THR A 134 -13.69 -24.40 -8.48
N HIS A 135 -14.84 -23.73 -8.33
CA HIS A 135 -16.01 -23.91 -9.17
C HIS A 135 -16.79 -22.59 -9.27
N PHE A 136 -17.42 -22.35 -10.42
CA PHE A 136 -18.22 -21.16 -10.66
C PHE A 136 -19.26 -21.40 -11.76
N ASP A 137 -20.53 -21.30 -11.38
CA ASP A 137 -21.72 -21.43 -12.22
C ASP A 137 -22.87 -20.64 -11.57
N ILE A 138 -22.96 -19.36 -11.92
CA ILE A 138 -24.04 -18.46 -11.50
C ILE A 138 -24.88 -18.13 -12.74
N ALA A 139 -26.20 -18.06 -12.62
CA ALA A 139 -27.09 -17.78 -13.74
C ALA A 139 -26.65 -16.51 -14.49
N PRO A 140 -26.38 -16.58 -15.81
CA PRO A 140 -25.87 -15.44 -16.55
C PRO A 140 -26.97 -14.42 -16.83
N SER A 141 -26.64 -13.14 -16.71
CA SER A 141 -27.48 -12.03 -17.15
C SER A 141 -26.64 -10.89 -17.71
N GLU A 142 -27.28 -9.94 -18.40
CA GLU A 142 -26.63 -8.69 -18.80
C GLU A 142 -26.10 -7.98 -17.55
N ASP A 143 -24.81 -7.62 -17.58
CA ASP A 143 -24.05 -7.00 -16.48
C ASP A 143 -24.21 -7.67 -15.10
N CYS A 144 -24.55 -8.96 -15.06
CA CYS A 144 -24.85 -9.71 -13.84
C CYS A 144 -25.91 -9.02 -12.94
N ALA A 145 -26.87 -8.32 -13.56
CA ALA A 145 -27.92 -7.59 -12.86
C ALA A 145 -28.96 -8.48 -12.12
N LYS A 146 -28.99 -9.78 -12.39
CA LYS A 146 -29.86 -10.76 -11.74
C LYS A 146 -29.08 -11.42 -10.59
N ASP A 147 -28.53 -12.59 -10.87
CA ASP A 147 -27.71 -13.33 -9.92
C ASP A 147 -26.27 -12.87 -10.02
N SER A 148 -25.64 -12.56 -8.89
CA SER A 148 -24.26 -12.10 -8.89
C SER A 148 -23.51 -12.45 -7.62
N LEU A 149 -22.20 -12.64 -7.79
CA LEU A 149 -21.23 -12.60 -6.71
C LEU A 149 -20.37 -11.36 -6.86
N THR A 150 -20.37 -10.50 -5.85
CA THR A 150 -19.53 -9.30 -5.79
C THR A 150 -18.47 -9.47 -4.72
N VAL A 151 -17.21 -9.24 -5.10
CA VAL A 151 -16.08 -9.12 -4.16
C VAL A 151 -15.95 -7.65 -3.79
N ILE A 152 -15.95 -7.35 -2.49
CA ILE A 152 -15.79 -6.01 -1.95
C ILE A 152 -14.51 -6.01 -1.13
N SER A 153 -13.47 -5.32 -1.60
CA SER A 153 -12.27 -5.07 -0.81
C SER A 153 -12.45 -3.79 -0.01
N GLN A 154 -11.99 -3.78 1.23
CA GLN A 154 -11.84 -2.52 1.95
C GLN A 154 -10.59 -1.80 1.45
N GLU A 155 -10.64 -0.48 1.30
CA GLU A 155 -9.43 0.29 1.03
C GLU A 155 -8.40 0.07 2.15
N HIS A 156 -7.13 0.19 1.79
CA HIS A 156 -6.00 -0.03 2.64
C HIS A 156 -6.10 0.71 3.99
N SER A 157 -5.79 -0.02 5.06
CA SER A 157 -5.63 0.46 6.45
C SER A 157 -4.50 1.49 6.63
N SER A 158 -3.94 2.07 5.58
CA SER A 158 -2.92 3.12 5.67
C SER A 158 -3.42 4.42 6.30
N ARG A 159 -4.72 4.49 6.62
CA ARG A 159 -5.33 5.54 7.44
C ARG A 159 -5.60 5.09 8.89
N ALA A 160 -5.53 3.81 9.26
CA ALA A 160 -6.04 3.37 10.57
C ALA A 160 -4.98 3.17 11.67
N GLU A 161 -3.72 2.80 11.38
CA GLU A 161 -2.68 2.73 12.43
C GLU A 161 -1.30 3.09 11.90
N ALA A 162 -0.86 4.33 12.18
CA ALA A 162 0.56 4.61 12.29
C ALA A 162 0.99 4.10 13.68
N PRO A 163 1.99 3.21 13.79
CA PRO A 163 2.40 2.67 15.10
C PRO A 163 2.97 3.73 16.06
N ILE A 164 3.27 4.92 15.54
CA ILE A 164 3.78 6.07 16.30
C ILE A 164 3.01 7.32 15.86
N GLY A 165 1.80 7.50 16.40
CA GLY A 165 1.02 8.73 16.25
C GLY A 165 -0.48 8.51 16.31
N ASP A 166 -1.13 9.27 17.20
CA ASP A 166 -2.56 9.27 17.54
C ASP A 166 -3.51 9.63 16.36
N TYR A 167 -3.54 8.83 15.30
CA TYR A 167 -4.43 9.04 14.16
C TYR A 167 -5.07 7.72 13.68
N PHE A 168 -6.34 7.53 14.06
CA PHE A 168 -7.21 6.47 13.56
C PHE A 168 -8.24 7.07 12.59
N PHE A 169 -8.16 6.81 11.29
CA PHE A 169 -9.27 7.12 10.37
C PHE A 169 -10.26 5.94 10.32
N LEU A 170 -11.55 6.27 10.28
CA LEU A 170 -12.65 5.32 10.11
C LEU A 170 -12.66 4.78 8.67
N PHE A 171 -13.01 3.50 8.54
CA PHE A 171 -13.24 2.81 7.26
C PHE A 171 -14.42 3.43 6.53
N GLU A 172 -14.15 4.28 5.54
CA GLU A 172 -15.20 4.96 4.76
C GLU A 172 -15.30 4.47 3.32
N ASP A 173 -14.23 3.96 2.73
CA ASP A 173 -14.21 3.60 1.31
C ASP A 173 -14.12 2.07 1.10
N GLU A 174 -15.24 1.47 0.72
CA GLU A 174 -15.34 0.09 0.24
C GLU A 174 -15.24 0.09 -1.30
N GLU A 175 -14.31 -0.69 -1.86
CA GLU A 175 -14.18 -0.88 -3.30
C GLU A 175 -14.91 -2.16 -3.72
N ALA A 176 -16.07 -1.99 -4.35
CA ALA A 176 -16.79 -3.08 -4.98
C ALA A 176 -16.19 -3.39 -6.36
N HIS A 177 -15.74 -4.63 -6.54
CA HIS A 177 -15.29 -5.14 -7.83
C HIS A 177 -16.49 -5.41 -8.74
N ALA A 178 -16.24 -5.56 -10.04
CA ALA A 178 -17.29 -5.89 -11.00
C ALA A 178 -18.05 -7.18 -10.58
N PRO A 179 -19.39 -7.20 -10.68
CA PRO A 179 -20.17 -8.37 -10.32
C PRO A 179 -19.83 -9.55 -11.24
N LEU A 180 -19.82 -10.75 -10.66
CA LEU A 180 -19.46 -11.98 -11.35
C LEU A 180 -20.69 -12.88 -11.53
N CYS A 181 -20.90 -13.36 -12.75
CA CYS A 181 -21.94 -14.34 -13.10
C CYS A 181 -21.51 -15.18 -14.32
N GLY A 182 -22.30 -16.21 -14.65
CA GLY A 182 -22.01 -17.18 -15.70
C GLY A 182 -21.14 -18.35 -15.23
N ILE A 183 -20.57 -19.08 -16.20
CA ILE A 183 -19.82 -20.33 -15.98
C ILE A 183 -18.29 -20.16 -16.07
N THR A 184 -17.82 -18.95 -16.37
CA THR A 184 -16.38 -18.72 -16.57
C THR A 184 -15.72 -18.59 -15.20
N LEU A 185 -14.77 -19.48 -14.92
CA LEU A 185 -14.05 -19.47 -13.65
C LEU A 185 -13.32 -18.12 -13.45
N PRO A 186 -13.66 -17.34 -12.39
CA PRO A 186 -13.02 -16.05 -12.15
C PRO A 186 -11.53 -16.21 -11.84
N LYS A 187 -10.76 -15.16 -12.13
CA LYS A 187 -9.34 -15.10 -11.76
C LYS A 187 -9.19 -15.08 -10.24
N SER A 188 -8.06 -15.60 -9.75
CA SER A 188 -7.71 -15.47 -8.34
C SER A 188 -7.66 -13.99 -7.94
N PHE A 189 -8.26 -13.67 -6.82
CA PHE A 189 -8.29 -12.32 -6.26
C PHE A 189 -7.29 -12.23 -5.11
N ARG A 190 -6.47 -11.17 -5.09
CA ARG A 190 -5.60 -10.84 -3.96
C ARG A 190 -6.00 -9.45 -3.48
N SER A 191 -6.39 -9.37 -2.22
CA SER A 191 -6.73 -8.09 -1.62
C SER A 191 -5.48 -7.24 -1.38
N GLU A 192 -5.64 -5.93 -1.46
CA GLU A 192 -4.63 -5.01 -0.95
C GLU A 192 -4.74 -4.90 0.58
N SER A 193 -5.94 -5.04 1.17
CA SER A 193 -6.20 -4.97 2.60
C SER A 193 -6.21 -6.35 3.29
N ASN A 194 -6.25 -6.39 4.62
CA ASN A 194 -6.43 -7.60 5.42
C ASN A 194 -7.90 -8.05 5.50
N ARG A 195 -8.83 -7.42 4.78
CA ARG A 195 -10.26 -7.76 4.86
C ARG A 195 -10.95 -7.69 3.50
N ILE A 196 -11.78 -8.68 3.22
CA ILE A 196 -12.68 -8.72 2.07
C ILE A 196 -14.09 -9.10 2.51
N ARG A 197 -15.08 -8.67 1.75
CA ARG A 197 -16.46 -9.13 1.84
C ARG A 197 -16.89 -9.74 0.52
N LEU A 198 -17.59 -10.85 0.57
CA LEU A 198 -18.24 -11.48 -0.58
C LEU A 198 -19.75 -11.34 -0.40
N ASN A 199 -20.41 -10.74 -1.38
CA ASN A 199 -21.87 -10.59 -1.42
C ASN A 199 -22.42 -11.43 -2.57
N PHE A 200 -23.24 -12.42 -2.27
CA PHE A 200 -23.97 -13.19 -3.26
C PHE A 200 -25.47 -12.90 -3.15
N THR A 201 -26.09 -12.57 -4.29
CA THR A 201 -27.53 -12.34 -4.39
C THR A 201 -28.11 -13.12 -5.56
N SER A 202 -29.31 -13.68 -5.40
CA SER A 202 -30.09 -14.29 -6.49
C SER A 202 -31.48 -13.65 -6.62
N ASP A 203 -32.05 -13.67 -7.83
CA ASP A 203 -33.40 -13.17 -8.10
C ASP A 203 -34.50 -14.22 -7.84
N GLU A 204 -35.76 -13.89 -8.15
CA GLU A 204 -36.92 -14.76 -7.93
C GLU A 204 -36.97 -16.01 -8.85
N SER A 205 -35.99 -16.18 -9.76
CA SER A 205 -36.02 -17.15 -10.85
C SER A 205 -34.62 -17.61 -11.31
N THR A 206 -34.56 -18.79 -11.94
CA THR A 206 -33.34 -19.34 -12.59
C THR A 206 -32.15 -19.52 -11.65
N THR A 207 -31.97 -20.75 -11.18
CA THR A 207 -30.85 -21.14 -10.33
C THR A 207 -29.74 -21.82 -11.12
N ALA A 208 -28.57 -21.95 -10.52
CA ALA A 208 -27.45 -22.72 -11.05
C ALA A 208 -26.67 -23.39 -9.91
N ALA A 209 -25.64 -24.18 -10.23
CA ALA A 209 -24.88 -24.95 -9.23
C ALA A 209 -24.12 -24.07 -8.22
N GLY A 210 -23.92 -22.79 -8.54
CA GLY A 210 -23.32 -21.79 -7.67
C GLY A 210 -21.80 -21.79 -7.72
N PHE A 211 -21.14 -21.60 -6.59
CA PHE A 211 -19.70 -21.42 -6.58
C PHE A 211 -19.05 -22.06 -5.35
N ARG A 212 -17.76 -22.37 -5.50
CA ARG A 212 -16.88 -22.76 -4.39
C ARG A 212 -15.54 -22.08 -4.55
N ALA A 213 -15.14 -21.32 -3.55
CA ALA A 213 -13.86 -20.64 -3.49
C ALA A 213 -13.12 -21.00 -2.20
N GLU A 214 -11.80 -21.12 -2.32
CA GLU A 214 -10.90 -21.31 -1.19
C GLU A 214 -10.16 -20.01 -0.94
N TRP A 215 -9.97 -19.65 0.32
CA TRP A 215 -9.23 -18.45 0.69
C TRP A 215 -8.16 -18.78 1.72
N LYS A 216 -7.09 -17.99 1.71
CA LYS A 216 -6.00 -18.08 2.67
C LYS A 216 -5.38 -16.71 2.94
N ALA A 217 -4.88 -16.54 4.14
CA ALA A 217 -4.03 -15.44 4.53
C ALA A 217 -2.65 -15.63 3.88
N GLU A 218 -2.20 -14.63 3.13
CA GLU A 218 -0.85 -14.54 2.56
C GLU A 218 -0.20 -13.24 3.03
N CYS A 219 1.09 -13.26 3.32
CA CYS A 219 1.83 -12.03 3.52
C CYS A 219 2.30 -11.49 2.16
N GLY A 220 2.51 -10.17 2.09
CA GLY A 220 2.78 -9.48 0.84
C GLY A 220 1.50 -9.10 0.10
N ALA A 221 1.57 -8.02 -0.67
CA ALA A 221 0.46 -7.47 -1.45
C ALA A 221 1.01 -6.51 -2.53
N VAL A 222 0.12 -6.10 -3.43
CA VAL A 222 0.38 -5.00 -4.35
C VAL A 222 -0.40 -3.79 -3.86
N PHE A 223 0.29 -2.70 -3.55
CA PHE A 223 -0.32 -1.45 -3.10
C PHE A 223 -0.36 -0.46 -4.25
N ARG A 224 -1.57 -0.02 -4.62
CA ARG A 224 -1.77 0.95 -5.71
C ARG A 224 -1.98 2.38 -5.24
N LEU A 225 -2.21 2.56 -3.94
CA LEU A 225 -2.42 3.86 -3.34
C LEU A 225 -1.17 4.74 -3.39
N THR A 226 -1.38 6.04 -3.47
CA THR A 226 -0.30 7.05 -3.46
C THR A 226 0.33 7.24 -2.08
N ARG A 227 -0.26 6.68 -1.03
CA ARG A 227 0.27 6.65 0.35
C ARG A 227 -0.19 5.40 1.10
N GLY A 228 0.67 4.87 1.96
CA GLY A 228 0.53 3.55 2.56
C GLY A 228 1.26 3.42 3.88
N VAL A 229 0.78 2.55 4.77
CA VAL A 229 1.59 1.94 5.83
C VAL A 229 1.62 0.45 5.54
N ILE A 230 2.81 -0.15 5.64
CA ILE A 230 3.04 -1.58 5.41
C ILE A 230 3.61 -2.13 6.70
N SER A 231 3.02 -3.21 7.20
CA SER A 231 3.44 -3.86 8.44
C SER A 231 3.80 -5.32 8.19
N SER A 232 4.71 -5.85 9.00
CA SER A 232 5.03 -7.28 9.01
C SER A 232 3.82 -8.10 9.49
N PRO A 233 3.76 -9.40 9.17
CA PRO A 233 2.69 -10.27 9.64
C PRO A 233 2.62 -10.29 11.17
N ASN A 234 1.41 -10.20 11.72
CA ASN A 234 1.09 -10.10 13.16
C ASN A 234 1.48 -8.79 13.86
N TYR A 235 2.08 -7.82 13.18
CA TYR A 235 2.45 -6.55 13.81
C TYR A 235 1.23 -5.90 14.52
N PRO A 236 1.37 -5.38 15.75
CA PRO A 236 2.62 -5.13 16.51
C PRO A 236 3.15 -6.33 17.29
N ASP A 237 2.46 -7.47 17.29
CA ASP A 237 2.97 -8.69 17.91
C ASP A 237 4.14 -9.28 17.10
N HIS A 238 4.83 -10.26 17.69
CA HIS A 238 5.96 -10.92 17.05
C HIS A 238 5.57 -11.57 15.71
N TYR A 239 6.40 -11.32 14.70
CA TYR A 239 6.26 -11.98 13.41
C TYR A 239 6.41 -13.49 13.56
N PRO A 240 5.73 -14.29 12.72
CA PRO A 240 5.79 -15.75 12.82
C PRO A 240 7.22 -16.28 12.66
N ASN A 241 7.65 -17.16 13.57
CA ASN A 241 8.96 -17.81 13.49
C ASN A 241 8.93 -18.99 12.51
N VAL A 242 8.78 -18.67 11.22
CA VAL A 242 8.76 -19.62 10.10
C VAL A 242 9.61 -19.08 8.96
N ASN A 243 10.24 -19.97 8.18
CA ASN A 243 11.00 -19.56 7.01
C ASN A 243 10.04 -19.13 5.88
N GLN A 244 9.71 -17.85 5.85
CA GLN A 244 8.76 -17.25 4.90
C GLN A 244 9.35 -16.01 4.26
N ARG A 245 9.03 -15.81 2.98
CA ARG A 245 9.32 -14.60 2.22
C ARG A 245 8.02 -13.87 1.93
N CYS A 246 7.97 -12.58 2.28
CA CYS A 246 6.84 -11.70 2.01
C CYS A 246 7.26 -10.62 1.02
N ASP A 247 6.63 -10.59 -0.16
CA ASP A 247 6.94 -9.61 -1.20
C ASP A 247 5.85 -8.51 -1.20
N TYR A 248 6.24 -7.28 -0.90
CA TYR A 248 5.36 -6.11 -0.89
C TYR A 248 5.70 -5.20 -2.08
N MET A 249 4.78 -5.04 -3.04
CA MET A 249 5.00 -4.24 -4.24
C MET A 249 4.21 -2.94 -4.16
N ILE A 250 4.88 -1.80 -4.20
CA ILE A 250 4.23 -0.49 -4.29
C ILE A 250 4.22 -0.07 -5.76
N ALA A 251 3.03 -0.01 -6.37
CA ALA A 251 2.82 0.26 -7.78
C ALA A 251 1.84 1.42 -7.94
N ALA A 252 2.35 2.66 -7.95
CA ALA A 252 1.56 3.87 -8.20
C ALA A 252 1.14 3.97 -9.69
N GLU A 253 0.30 3.05 -10.14
CA GLU A 253 -0.08 2.85 -11.56
C GLU A 253 -0.73 4.10 -12.17
N ASN A 254 -1.42 4.92 -11.37
CA ASN A 254 -2.09 6.14 -11.82
C ASN A 254 -1.19 7.38 -11.86
N GLU A 255 0.07 7.27 -11.41
CA GLU A 255 1.00 8.39 -11.27
C GLU A 255 2.33 8.07 -11.97
N PRO A 256 2.45 8.31 -13.29
CA PRO A 256 3.59 7.87 -14.10
C PRO A 256 4.94 8.49 -13.67
N ASN A 257 4.91 9.61 -12.93
CA ASN A 257 6.08 10.32 -12.41
C ASN A 257 6.20 10.22 -10.88
N ALA A 258 5.50 9.29 -10.24
CA ALA A 258 5.57 9.12 -8.79
C ALA A 258 6.99 8.81 -8.32
N VAL A 259 7.40 9.51 -7.26
CA VAL A 259 8.56 9.16 -6.46
C VAL A 259 8.03 8.46 -5.22
N ILE A 260 8.44 7.20 -5.02
CA ILE A 260 8.06 6.42 -3.85
C ILE A 260 9.01 6.81 -2.72
N ALA A 261 8.48 7.46 -1.68
CA ALA A 261 9.21 7.77 -0.46
C ALA A 261 8.86 6.74 0.63
N LEU A 262 9.86 6.03 1.13
CA LEU A 262 9.74 5.01 2.17
C LEU A 262 10.41 5.50 3.44
N LYS A 263 9.69 5.41 4.56
CA LYS A 263 10.24 5.68 5.89
C LYS A 263 9.94 4.49 6.79
N LEU A 264 10.98 3.99 7.46
CA LEU A 264 10.81 3.03 8.54
C LEU A 264 10.24 3.77 9.76
N LEU A 265 9.08 3.31 10.23
CA LEU A 265 8.41 3.89 11.41
C LEU A 265 8.75 3.13 12.68
N ASP A 266 8.85 1.82 12.57
CA ASP A 266 9.26 0.90 13.63
C ASP A 266 10.04 -0.26 13.00
N PHE A 267 11.04 -0.78 13.70
CA PHE A 267 11.91 -1.82 13.19
C PHE A 267 12.53 -2.64 14.32
N ASP A 268 12.05 -3.87 14.45
CA ASP A 268 12.60 -4.87 15.37
C ASP A 268 12.65 -6.23 14.66
N LEU A 269 13.86 -6.73 14.42
CA LEU A 269 14.14 -8.03 13.81
C LEU A 269 15.15 -8.77 14.67
N SER A 270 15.18 -10.10 14.55
CA SER A 270 16.14 -10.95 15.25
C SER A 270 17.60 -10.44 15.16
N ASP A 271 18.17 -10.10 16.31
CA ASP A 271 19.58 -9.71 16.48
C ASP A 271 20.57 -10.88 16.27
N SER A 272 20.08 -12.06 15.89
CA SER A 272 20.91 -13.25 15.70
C SER A 272 21.79 -13.16 14.45
N LYS A 273 22.93 -12.49 14.59
CA LYS A 273 23.98 -12.42 13.56
C LYS A 273 24.67 -13.78 13.42
N MET A 274 24.18 -14.65 12.53
CA MET A 274 24.89 -15.90 12.19
C MET A 274 26.19 -15.60 11.42
N ASP A 275 27.28 -16.19 11.92
CA ASP A 275 28.63 -16.40 11.36
C ASP A 275 29.59 -15.20 11.22
N TYR A 276 30.28 -14.90 12.33
CA TYR A 276 31.62 -14.25 12.41
C TYR A 276 31.88 -13.08 11.42
N SER A 277 30.92 -12.16 11.29
CA SER A 277 31.10 -10.93 10.49
C SER A 277 31.40 -11.16 9.01
N ARG A 278 30.99 -12.29 8.42
CA ARG A 278 31.22 -12.58 6.99
C ARG A 278 30.08 -12.15 6.08
N SER A 279 28.85 -12.14 6.58
CA SER A 279 27.69 -11.64 5.84
C SER A 279 26.80 -10.83 6.79
N PRO A 280 26.64 -9.51 6.59
CA PRO A 280 25.50 -8.83 7.18
C PRO A 280 24.24 -9.50 6.62
N CYS A 281 23.23 -9.76 7.46
CA CYS A 281 21.90 -10.24 7.06
C CYS A 281 21.73 -11.73 6.66
N ALA A 282 22.48 -12.70 7.23
CA ALA A 282 22.23 -14.13 6.97
C ALA A 282 20.98 -14.71 7.72
N SER A 283 20.36 -13.91 8.59
CA SER A 283 19.15 -14.19 9.37
C SER A 283 17.93 -13.49 8.76
N ASP A 284 16.99 -13.02 9.58
CA ASP A 284 15.84 -12.22 9.13
C ASP A 284 16.31 -10.84 8.64
N TYR A 285 15.73 -10.36 7.52
CA TYR A 285 16.07 -9.07 6.93
C TYR A 285 14.90 -8.45 6.18
N LEU A 286 14.93 -7.13 6.02
CA LEU A 286 14.07 -6.38 5.12
C LEU A 286 14.91 -5.83 3.96
N GLU A 287 14.59 -6.23 2.73
CA GLU A 287 15.26 -5.75 1.52
C GLU A 287 14.35 -4.78 0.76
N VAL A 288 14.84 -3.57 0.52
CA VAL A 288 14.19 -2.58 -0.35
C VAL A 288 14.82 -2.68 -1.74
N ARG A 289 14.00 -3.02 -2.73
CA ARG A 289 14.43 -3.22 -4.12
C ARG A 289 13.69 -2.30 -5.07
N ASP A 290 14.44 -1.64 -5.94
CA ASP A 290 13.92 -1.00 -7.14
C ASP A 290 13.72 -2.08 -8.20
N VAL A 291 12.48 -2.49 -8.40
CA VAL A 291 12.10 -3.59 -9.28
C VAL A 291 12.35 -3.24 -10.75
N ASN A 292 12.18 -1.97 -11.14
CA ASN A 292 12.35 -1.53 -12.52
C ASN A 292 13.81 -1.64 -12.97
N ASN A 293 14.72 -1.20 -12.11
CA ASN A 293 16.16 -1.25 -12.35
C ASN A 293 16.83 -2.55 -11.84
N ASN A 294 16.04 -3.48 -11.30
CA ASN A 294 16.49 -4.70 -10.64
C ASN A 294 17.64 -4.46 -9.64
N ARG A 295 17.56 -3.37 -8.88
CA ARG A 295 18.62 -2.90 -7.99
C ARG A 295 18.18 -3.01 -6.53
N VAL A 296 19.01 -3.62 -5.69
CA VAL A 296 18.84 -3.52 -4.24
C VAL A 296 19.22 -2.11 -3.81
N VAL A 297 18.25 -1.39 -3.24
CA VAL A 297 18.47 -0.03 -2.73
C VAL A 297 19.10 -0.12 -1.35
N MET A 298 18.55 -0.95 -0.47
CA MET A 298 19.03 -1.15 0.88
C MET A 298 18.59 -2.50 1.46
N THR A 299 19.34 -3.00 2.44
CA THR A 299 18.97 -4.17 3.24
C THR A 299 19.14 -3.81 4.71
N TYR A 300 18.09 -4.02 5.50
CA TYR A 300 18.06 -3.80 6.95
C TYR A 300 18.05 -5.13 7.70
N CYS A 301 18.82 -5.23 8.79
CA CYS A 301 18.85 -6.39 9.69
C CYS A 301 18.77 -6.00 11.17
N GLY A 302 18.56 -6.98 12.05
CA GLY A 302 18.46 -6.78 13.49
C GLY A 302 19.65 -5.99 14.07
N GLY A 303 19.31 -4.90 14.77
CA GLY A 303 20.25 -3.98 15.42
C GLY A 303 20.85 -2.90 14.52
N ASP A 304 20.41 -2.77 13.27
CA ASP A 304 20.75 -1.61 12.44
C ASP A 304 20.02 -0.34 12.96
N PRO A 305 20.69 0.83 12.98
CA PRO A 305 20.03 2.07 13.33
C PRO A 305 18.97 2.42 12.28
N MET A 306 17.81 2.86 12.73
CA MET A 306 16.80 3.41 11.81
C MET A 306 17.27 4.77 11.30
N ASP A 307 17.32 4.91 9.97
CA ASP A 307 17.58 6.20 9.34
C ASP A 307 16.42 7.17 9.65
N GLU A 308 16.73 8.38 10.11
CA GLU A 308 15.70 9.40 10.38
C GLU A 308 15.04 9.93 9.10
N GLU A 309 15.71 9.75 7.95
CA GLU A 309 15.31 10.30 6.66
C GLU A 309 14.70 9.24 5.74
N PRO A 310 13.65 9.59 4.96
CA PRO A 310 13.02 8.66 4.05
C PRO A 310 13.92 8.31 2.85
N ILE A 311 13.86 7.05 2.41
CA ILE A 311 14.42 6.58 1.14
C ILE A 311 13.48 6.98 0.00
N ALA A 312 13.99 7.63 -1.03
CA ALA A 312 13.22 7.94 -2.23
C ALA A 312 13.66 7.07 -3.42
N ILE A 313 12.69 6.46 -4.09
CA ILE A 313 12.88 5.63 -5.29
C ILE A 313 12.06 6.25 -6.41
N LYS A 314 12.73 6.67 -7.49
CA LYS A 314 12.10 7.26 -8.68
C LYS A 314 12.05 6.22 -9.78
N ARG A 315 10.94 6.19 -10.53
CA ARG A 315 10.82 5.40 -11.75
C ARG A 315 11.73 5.98 -12.82
N ASP A 316 12.81 5.29 -13.15
CA ASP A 316 13.63 5.63 -14.29
C ASP A 316 12.89 5.23 -15.58
N ASN A 317 12.42 6.23 -16.32
CA ASN A 317 11.88 6.00 -17.65
C ASN A 317 13.07 5.77 -18.60
N LEU A 318 13.36 4.49 -18.89
CA LEU A 318 14.11 3.95 -20.06
C LEU A 318 15.44 4.63 -20.46
N ILE A 319 16.56 3.90 -20.36
CA ILE A 319 17.46 3.49 -21.47
C ILE A 319 18.53 2.48 -20.93
N PRO A 320 18.93 1.43 -21.71
CA PRO A 320 19.66 0.24 -21.24
C PRO A 320 21.22 0.39 -21.34
N PRO A 321 22.03 -0.62 -20.93
CA PRO A 321 23.22 -0.42 -20.10
C PRO A 321 24.50 -0.17 -20.90
N LEU A 322 25.32 0.79 -20.45
CA LEU A 322 26.75 0.66 -20.15
C LEU A 322 27.26 2.03 -19.65
N GLU A 323 27.09 2.34 -18.36
CA GLU A 323 27.55 3.62 -17.82
C GLU A 323 29.08 3.67 -17.75
N THR A 324 29.67 4.68 -18.37
CA THR A 324 31.10 4.99 -18.20
C THR A 324 31.22 6.06 -17.12
N TYR A 325 31.52 5.66 -15.89
CA TYR A 325 31.80 6.59 -14.80
C TYR A 325 33.21 7.16 -14.97
N LEU A 326 33.35 8.28 -15.69
CA LEU A 326 34.64 8.97 -15.85
C LEU A 326 35.12 9.61 -14.54
N GLY A 327 34.21 9.86 -13.58
CA GLY A 327 34.50 10.33 -12.22
C GLY A 327 35.05 11.76 -12.15
N GLU A 328 35.18 12.27 -10.93
CA GLU A 328 35.57 13.67 -10.64
C GLU A 328 36.91 14.08 -11.26
N LYS A 329 37.87 13.17 -11.35
CA LYS A 329 39.19 13.43 -11.96
C LYS A 329 39.14 13.72 -13.46
N SER A 330 38.07 13.29 -14.12
CA SER A 330 37.85 13.49 -15.56
C SER A 330 36.81 14.59 -15.82
N GLY A 331 36.45 15.38 -14.81
CA GLY A 331 35.50 16.50 -14.94
C GLY A 331 34.02 16.10 -14.90
N CYS A 332 33.67 14.82 -14.76
CA CYS A 332 32.30 14.34 -14.69
C CYS A 332 31.88 14.08 -13.24
N GLY A 333 31.20 15.06 -12.65
CA GLY A 333 30.63 15.02 -11.29
C GLY A 333 31.61 15.31 -10.16
N GLY A 334 31.12 15.24 -8.91
CA GLY A 334 31.88 15.53 -7.69
C GLY A 334 31.21 16.55 -6.76
N THR A 335 31.90 16.95 -5.69
CA THR A 335 31.38 17.94 -4.73
C THR A 335 32.14 19.25 -4.84
N LEU A 336 31.42 20.35 -5.00
CA LEU A 336 31.95 21.69 -5.17
C LEU A 336 31.54 22.58 -4.00
N LYS A 337 32.51 23.22 -3.35
CA LYS A 337 32.22 24.23 -2.33
C LYS A 337 32.20 25.62 -2.97
N ALA A 338 31.07 26.30 -2.94
CA ALA A 338 30.97 27.67 -3.42
C ALA A 338 31.58 28.63 -2.39
N THR A 339 32.51 29.48 -2.83
CA THR A 339 33.27 30.41 -1.95
C THR A 339 32.88 31.88 -2.13
N GLY A 340 31.82 32.16 -2.90
CA GLY A 340 31.34 33.51 -3.21
C GLY A 340 31.77 34.06 -4.58
N ASP A 341 32.71 33.41 -5.25
CA ASP A 341 33.09 33.71 -6.64
C ASP A 341 32.30 32.83 -7.63
N TRP A 342 32.04 33.37 -8.83
CA TRP A 342 31.43 32.61 -9.91
C TRP A 342 32.37 31.50 -10.40
N LYS A 343 31.83 30.28 -10.54
CA LYS A 343 32.53 29.14 -11.12
C LYS A 343 31.73 28.59 -12.30
N THR A 344 32.37 28.49 -13.45
CA THR A 344 31.80 27.84 -14.63
C THR A 344 31.94 26.33 -14.52
N LEU A 345 30.87 25.60 -14.84
CA LEU A 345 30.86 24.15 -14.96
C LEU A 345 30.58 23.77 -16.40
N GLU A 346 31.38 22.86 -16.92
CA GLU A 346 31.29 22.35 -18.28
C GLU A 346 31.36 20.82 -18.23
N PRO A 347 30.62 20.11 -19.11
CA PRO A 347 30.76 18.68 -19.23
C PRO A 347 32.16 18.33 -19.78
N PRO A 348 32.66 17.11 -19.53
CA PRO A 348 33.87 16.65 -20.20
C PRO A 348 33.65 16.60 -21.73
N LEU A 349 34.60 17.18 -22.45
CA LEU A 349 34.58 17.25 -23.90
C LEU A 349 35.57 16.25 -24.51
N ASP A 350 35.23 15.73 -25.68
CA ASP A 350 36.13 14.92 -26.50
C ASP A 350 37.15 15.80 -27.26
N ASP A 351 38.02 15.16 -28.06
CA ASP A 351 39.05 15.86 -28.84
C ASP A 351 38.49 16.84 -29.90
N LYS A 352 37.18 16.76 -30.20
CA LYS A 352 36.49 17.66 -31.13
C LYS A 352 35.79 18.81 -30.41
N GLY A 353 35.78 18.83 -29.09
CA GLY A 353 35.08 19.83 -28.29
C GLY A 353 33.58 19.53 -28.12
N GLU A 354 33.14 18.30 -28.40
CA GLU A 354 31.76 17.83 -28.19
C GLU A 354 31.67 17.13 -26.83
N TYR A 355 30.52 17.17 -26.15
CA TYR A 355 30.38 16.41 -24.91
C TYR A 355 30.39 14.91 -25.21
N ILE A 356 31.01 14.14 -24.31
CA ILE A 356 31.13 12.69 -24.50
C ILE A 356 29.75 12.03 -24.32
N HIS A 357 29.40 11.13 -25.23
CA HIS A 357 28.12 10.41 -25.21
C HIS A 357 28.02 9.41 -24.04
N ASN A 358 26.78 9.01 -23.66
CA ASN A 358 26.47 8.04 -22.59
C ASN A 358 27.05 8.41 -21.22
N LEU A 359 27.06 9.71 -20.89
CA LEU A 359 27.55 10.19 -19.61
C LEU A 359 26.42 10.50 -18.63
N HIS A 360 26.56 9.99 -17.40
CA HIS A 360 25.74 10.37 -16.26
C HIS A 360 26.58 11.17 -15.26
N CYS A 361 26.70 12.48 -15.50
CA CYS A 361 27.47 13.39 -14.65
C CYS A 361 26.57 14.14 -13.67
N GLY A 362 27.01 14.26 -12.42
CA GLY A 362 26.28 15.03 -11.39
C GLY A 362 27.22 15.76 -10.44
N TRP A 363 27.02 17.07 -10.30
CA TRP A 363 27.78 17.92 -9.39
C TRP A 363 26.92 18.33 -8.19
N ASN A 364 27.43 18.10 -6.98
CA ASN A 364 26.83 18.58 -5.76
C ASN A 364 27.49 19.91 -5.35
N ILE A 365 26.77 21.03 -5.47
CA ILE A 365 27.29 22.35 -5.14
C ILE A 365 26.81 22.73 -3.73
N ILE A 366 27.75 22.99 -2.84
CA ILE A 366 27.51 23.29 -1.43
C ILE A 366 27.95 24.73 -1.16
N GLY A 367 26.99 25.60 -0.86
CA GLY A 367 27.25 26.96 -0.38
C GLY A 367 27.53 27.02 1.12
N PRO A 368 28.03 28.16 1.63
CA PRO A 368 28.11 28.43 3.06
C PRO A 368 26.73 28.38 3.73
N GLU A 369 26.68 28.12 5.04
CA GLU A 369 25.42 28.13 5.79
C GLU A 369 24.67 29.46 5.61
N LYS A 370 23.34 29.39 5.51
CA LYS A 370 22.43 30.55 5.34
C LYS A 370 22.71 31.38 4.09
N THR A 371 23.20 30.74 3.03
CA THR A 371 23.33 31.36 1.71
C THR A 371 22.48 30.60 0.70
N MET A 372 22.08 31.30 -0.36
CA MET A 372 21.43 30.70 -1.53
C MET A 372 22.43 30.60 -2.67
N LEU A 373 22.34 29.51 -3.44
CA LEU A 373 23.08 29.38 -4.68
C LEU A 373 22.25 29.96 -5.82
N GLU A 374 22.90 30.77 -6.64
CA GLU A 374 22.37 31.28 -7.89
C GLU A 374 23.05 30.54 -9.04
N ILE A 375 22.25 29.93 -9.91
CA ILE A 375 22.73 29.10 -11.02
C ILE A 375 22.34 29.78 -12.32
N HIS A 376 23.33 30.07 -13.16
CA HIS A 376 23.13 30.63 -14.50
C HIS A 376 23.43 29.57 -15.54
N ILE A 377 22.43 29.23 -16.34
CA ILE A 377 22.64 28.44 -17.55
C ILE A 377 22.90 29.44 -18.68
N THR A 378 24.15 29.53 -19.11
CA THR A 378 24.59 30.52 -20.11
C THR A 378 24.66 29.94 -21.52
N LYS A 379 24.92 28.64 -21.65
CA LYS A 379 24.92 27.88 -22.90
C LYS A 379 24.32 26.50 -22.67
N LEU A 380 23.48 26.04 -23.60
CA LEU A 380 22.95 24.68 -23.64
C LEU A 380 22.94 24.23 -25.10
N ASP A 381 23.67 23.16 -25.39
CA ASP A 381 24.00 22.69 -26.74
C ASP A 381 23.96 21.15 -26.67
N THR A 382 22.75 20.60 -26.83
CA THR A 382 22.40 19.18 -26.60
C THR A 382 21.84 18.58 -27.89
N GLU A 383 21.83 17.26 -28.03
CA GLU A 383 21.29 16.63 -29.23
C GLU A 383 19.81 17.01 -29.48
N ASN A 384 19.51 17.49 -30.69
CA ASN A 384 18.14 17.77 -31.14
C ASN A 384 17.54 16.53 -31.83
N LEU A 385 16.26 16.27 -31.58
CA LEU A 385 15.54 15.15 -32.18
C LEU A 385 15.43 15.34 -33.71
N SER A 386 16.11 14.50 -34.49
CA SER A 386 16.00 14.49 -35.95
C SER A 386 14.71 13.77 -36.42
N ALA A 387 13.55 14.18 -35.91
CA ALA A 387 12.25 13.63 -36.31
C ALA A 387 11.45 14.68 -37.13
N PRO A 388 10.73 14.26 -38.19
CA PRO A 388 9.90 15.18 -38.97
C PRO A 388 8.79 15.82 -38.12
N PRO A 389 8.28 17.01 -38.49
CA PRO A 389 7.33 17.75 -37.68
C PRO A 389 6.06 16.93 -37.40
N GLY A 390 5.79 16.64 -36.12
CA GLY A 390 4.57 15.96 -35.67
C GLY A 390 4.77 14.57 -35.04
N VAL A 391 6.01 14.07 -34.92
CA VAL A 391 6.30 12.85 -34.14
C VAL A 391 6.95 13.25 -32.82
N THR A 392 6.19 13.18 -31.73
CA THR A 392 6.76 13.06 -30.38
C THR A 392 7.15 11.61 -30.14
N ASP A 393 8.15 11.35 -29.29
CA ASP A 393 8.34 9.99 -28.79
C ASP A 393 7.05 9.46 -28.13
N ALA A 394 6.99 8.16 -27.82
CA ALA A 394 5.81 7.54 -27.22
C ALA A 394 5.41 8.12 -25.84
N LEU A 395 6.20 9.06 -25.29
CA LEU A 395 6.04 9.72 -23.99
C LEU A 395 5.86 11.25 -24.09
N GLY A 396 5.89 11.86 -25.28
CA GLY A 396 5.72 13.29 -25.45
C GLY A 396 6.98 14.15 -25.19
N SER A 397 8.14 13.55 -24.89
CA SER A 397 9.38 14.30 -24.61
C SER A 397 10.13 14.65 -25.90
N ARG A 398 10.80 15.80 -25.92
CA ARG A 398 11.56 16.33 -27.07
C ARG A 398 13.07 16.42 -26.84
N CYS A 399 13.56 16.02 -25.67
CA CYS A 399 14.98 16.10 -25.35
C CYS A 399 15.62 14.71 -25.40
N VAL A 400 16.72 14.55 -26.14
CA VAL A 400 17.50 13.31 -26.18
C VAL A 400 18.53 13.30 -25.05
N ASP A 401 19.27 14.40 -24.90
CA ASP A 401 20.13 14.67 -23.76
C ASP A 401 19.54 15.79 -22.89
N VAL A 402 19.64 15.63 -21.57
CA VAL A 402 18.96 16.52 -20.62
C VAL A 402 19.87 16.99 -19.50
N LEU A 403 19.66 18.23 -19.07
CA LEU A 403 20.16 18.76 -17.81
C LEU A 403 19.00 18.92 -16.83
N THR A 404 19.18 18.41 -15.60
CA THR A 404 18.23 18.58 -14.49
C THR A 404 18.91 19.25 -13.30
N ILE A 405 18.22 20.21 -12.69
CA ILE A 405 18.68 20.98 -11.54
C ILE A 405 17.79 20.67 -10.34
N TYR A 406 18.43 20.26 -9.25
CA TYR A 406 17.79 19.95 -7.98
C TYR A 406 18.13 20.99 -6.91
N ASP A 407 17.16 21.29 -6.06
CA ASP A 407 17.30 22.15 -4.89
C ASP A 407 17.74 21.34 -3.65
N GLY A 408 19.04 21.07 -3.58
CA GLY A 408 19.68 20.34 -2.49
C GLY A 408 20.51 19.16 -2.98
N TYR A 409 21.15 18.47 -2.04
CA TYR A 409 22.26 17.57 -2.31
C TYR A 409 21.86 16.11 -2.60
N LYS A 410 20.56 15.81 -2.66
CA LYS A 410 20.04 14.45 -2.80
C LYS A 410 19.32 14.28 -4.13
N SER A 411 19.30 13.07 -4.66
CA SER A 411 18.63 12.72 -5.93
C SER A 411 17.11 12.96 -5.93
N PHE A 412 16.52 13.21 -4.76
CA PHE A 412 15.09 13.48 -4.56
C PHE A 412 14.81 14.91 -4.06
N SER A 413 15.81 15.78 -4.07
CA SER A 413 15.59 17.20 -3.78
C SER A 413 14.54 17.81 -4.72
N PRO A 414 13.79 18.84 -4.29
CA PRO A 414 12.83 19.52 -5.17
C PRO A 414 13.49 19.93 -6.49
N ILE A 415 12.82 19.67 -7.61
CA ILE A 415 13.36 19.99 -8.94
C ILE A 415 13.15 21.49 -9.18
N LEU A 416 14.25 22.22 -9.42
CA LEU A 416 14.18 23.61 -9.88
C LEU A 416 13.91 23.67 -11.39
N ALA A 417 14.47 22.72 -12.13
CA ALA A 417 14.21 22.54 -13.56
C ALA A 417 14.56 21.10 -13.98
N SER A 418 13.71 20.46 -14.79
CA SER A 418 14.00 19.18 -15.45
C SER A 418 13.97 19.32 -16.96
N ASP A 419 14.57 18.34 -17.64
CA ASP A 419 14.44 18.15 -19.09
C ASP A 419 14.86 19.40 -19.90
N LEU A 420 15.90 20.09 -19.41
CA LEU A 420 16.47 21.21 -20.13
C LEU A 420 17.34 20.70 -21.28
N CYS A 421 16.98 21.10 -22.50
CA CYS A 421 17.73 20.84 -23.72
C CYS A 421 17.61 22.05 -24.68
N GLU A 422 18.37 22.05 -25.76
CA GLU A 422 18.39 23.15 -26.74
C GLU A 422 16.97 23.42 -27.31
N ASP A 423 16.21 22.38 -27.64
CA ASP A 423 14.83 22.49 -28.14
C ASP A 423 13.85 23.13 -27.12
N THR A 424 14.05 22.91 -25.81
CA THR A 424 13.14 23.45 -24.77
C THR A 424 13.52 24.86 -24.31
N VAL A 425 14.78 25.26 -24.50
CA VAL A 425 15.35 26.46 -23.86
C VAL A 425 15.91 27.50 -24.86
N GLY A 426 16.21 27.11 -26.11
CA GLY A 426 17.14 27.82 -27.01
C GLY A 426 17.04 29.34 -27.13
N ALA A 427 15.85 29.94 -27.13
CA ALA A 427 15.67 31.40 -27.24
C ALA A 427 15.61 32.17 -25.89
N LYS A 428 15.73 31.48 -24.76
CA LYS A 428 15.49 32.03 -23.40
C LYS A 428 16.73 32.09 -22.51
N LEU A 429 17.93 31.82 -23.04
CA LEU A 429 19.18 31.92 -22.28
C LEU A 429 19.60 33.40 -22.08
N PRO A 430 20.19 33.76 -20.93
CA PRO A 430 20.53 32.88 -19.81
C PRO A 430 19.31 32.57 -18.92
N LEU A 431 19.22 31.34 -18.45
CA LEU A 431 18.26 30.97 -17.40
C LEU A 431 18.90 31.17 -16.03
N VAL A 432 18.15 31.76 -15.10
CA VAL A 432 18.60 32.01 -13.73
C VAL A 432 17.71 31.25 -12.77
N TYR A 433 18.33 30.42 -11.94
CA TYR A 433 17.67 29.65 -10.89
C TYR A 433 18.29 29.97 -9.53
N HIS A 434 17.47 29.90 -8.49
CA HIS A 434 17.88 30.11 -7.12
C HIS A 434 17.48 28.92 -6.27
N THR A 435 18.38 28.44 -5.42
CA THR A 435 18.03 27.43 -4.39
C THR A 435 17.17 28.07 -3.30
N SER A 436 16.32 27.27 -2.67
CA SER A 436 15.55 27.69 -1.51
C SER A 436 16.47 28.02 -0.34
N HIS A 437 16.02 28.95 0.51
CA HIS A 437 16.73 29.32 1.72
C HIS A 437 16.63 28.17 2.72
N ARG A 438 17.76 27.57 3.11
CA ARG A 438 17.84 26.71 4.30
C ARG A 438 18.33 27.50 5.51
#